data_AF-A0A8K1DBI3-F1
#
_entry.id   AF-A0A8K1DBI3-F1
#
_cell.length_a   1.000
_cell.length_b   1.000
_cell.length_c   1.000
_cell.angle_alpha   90.00
_cell.angle_beta   90.00
_cell.angle_gamma   90.00
#
_symmetry.space_group_name_H-M   'P 1'
#
loop_
_entity.id
_entity.type
_entity.pdbx_description
1 polymer ?
#
loop_
_entity_poly.entity_id
_entity_poly.type
_entity_poly.pdbx_seq_one_letter_code
_entity_poly.pdbx_strand_id
1 'polypeptide(L)'
;MAAPEGTAGTAGPPPPVSPFVPPLDCSGDDAQAMGRPPIPVLRQFVLSLFVLPAPALPAGVLVPVPGPALCAAAAGLAGAVPVPYPLEPARGWAPDVAALRRAVRGARGRCRPRVLWVLNPGDPTGHVLSGALMRSLLAVAAEEELLLLADEVHQDLAFSPECPFLPFRRVLAELGEPLATSVQIISCYSLSKGIAGGGARAGFLELVNVDRSVLRDFHTWGLSVYPPILGQVMLDLAMEPPGLGDPAGDAMEEVRRGDSLIPIPTLIPILIPALTH
;
A
#
# COMPACT_ATOMS: atom_id res chain seq x y z
N MET A 1 -46.56 43.40 -9.49
CA MET A 1 -47.27 42.35 -10.24
C MET A 1 -46.55 42.19 -11.57
N ALA A 2 -45.91 41.09 -11.94
CA ALA A 2 -45.80 39.73 -11.41
C ALA A 2 -44.37 39.21 -11.72
N ALA A 3 -43.90 38.23 -10.95
CA ALA A 3 -42.58 37.61 -11.09
C ALA A 3 -42.49 36.71 -12.34
N PRO A 4 -41.29 36.46 -12.92
CA PRO A 4 -41.09 35.36 -13.84
C PRO A 4 -40.85 34.05 -13.07
N GLU A 5 -41.58 33.02 -13.50
CA GLU A 5 -41.54 31.66 -12.97
C GLU A 5 -40.18 31.00 -13.20
N GLY A 6 -39.63 30.39 -12.14
CA GLY A 6 -38.43 29.58 -12.20
C GLY A 6 -38.73 28.22 -12.82
N THR A 7 -37.96 27.85 -13.83
CA THR A 7 -37.94 26.49 -14.38
C THR A 7 -37.18 25.58 -13.41
N ALA A 8 -37.93 24.71 -12.72
CA ALA A 8 -37.40 23.59 -11.97
C ALA A 8 -36.74 22.60 -12.94
N GLY A 9 -35.41 22.58 -12.98
CA GLY A 9 -34.65 21.52 -13.64
C GLY A 9 -34.79 20.24 -12.81
N THR A 10 -35.53 19.27 -13.34
CA THR A 10 -35.61 17.92 -12.78
C THR A 10 -34.23 17.26 -12.91
N ALA A 11 -33.51 17.13 -11.80
CA ALA A 11 -32.33 16.29 -11.73
C ALA A 11 -32.74 14.83 -12.00
N GLY A 12 -32.23 14.26 -13.09
CA GLY A 12 -32.40 12.83 -13.37
C GLY A 12 -31.76 11.97 -12.27
N PRO A 13 -32.23 10.73 -12.07
CA PRO A 13 -31.64 9.83 -11.09
C PRO A 13 -30.14 9.62 -11.37
N PRO A 14 -29.30 9.46 -10.33
CA PRO A 14 -27.88 9.17 -10.50
C PRO A 14 -27.70 7.88 -11.32
N PRO A 15 -26.63 7.78 -12.13
CA PRO A 15 -26.39 6.58 -12.92
C PRO A 15 -26.26 5.36 -12.00
N PRO A 16 -26.76 4.18 -12.41
CA PRO A 16 -26.67 2.99 -11.60
C PRO A 16 -25.20 2.67 -11.31
N VAL A 17 -24.90 2.45 -10.03
CA VAL A 17 -23.64 1.88 -9.56
C VAL A 17 -23.49 0.53 -10.27
N SER A 18 -22.43 0.38 -11.06
CA SER A 18 -22.21 -0.85 -11.83
C SER A 18 -22.08 -2.03 -10.87
N PRO A 19 -22.99 -3.03 -10.93
CA PRO A 19 -22.87 -4.20 -10.10
C PRO A 19 -21.93 -5.18 -10.81
N PHE A 20 -20.96 -5.69 -10.05
CA PHE A 20 -20.29 -6.96 -10.33
C PHE A 20 -19.41 -6.97 -11.60
N VAL A 21 -18.10 -6.79 -11.41
CA VAL A 21 -17.11 -7.24 -12.41
C VAL A 21 -17.30 -8.75 -12.56
N PRO A 22 -17.60 -9.28 -13.76
CA PRO A 22 -17.74 -10.72 -13.96
C PRO A 22 -16.44 -11.44 -13.60
N PRO A 23 -16.48 -12.72 -13.18
CA PRO A 23 -15.27 -13.49 -12.95
C PRO A 23 -14.37 -13.40 -14.19
N LEU A 24 -13.08 -13.11 -13.98
CA LEU A 24 -12.10 -13.02 -15.06
C LEU A 24 -12.22 -14.27 -15.95
N ASP A 25 -12.56 -14.06 -17.22
CA ASP A 25 -12.50 -15.10 -18.23
C ASP A 25 -11.01 -15.49 -18.41
N CYS A 26 -10.65 -16.64 -17.86
CA CYS A 26 -9.29 -17.16 -17.85
C CYS A 26 -8.97 -18.00 -19.11
N SER A 27 -9.77 -17.92 -20.17
CA SER A 27 -9.60 -18.72 -21.39
C SER A 27 -8.67 -18.11 -22.45
N GLY A 28 -8.09 -16.93 -22.20
CA GLY A 28 -7.21 -16.23 -23.16
C GLY A 28 -5.71 -16.51 -22.97
N ASP A 29 -5.10 -17.13 -23.97
CA ASP A 29 -3.70 -17.55 -24.08
C ASP A 29 -2.74 -16.37 -24.39
N ASP A 30 -2.71 -15.31 -23.57
CA ASP A 30 -1.84 -14.13 -23.77
C ASP A 30 -0.47 -14.24 -23.07
N ALA A 31 0.01 -15.46 -22.81
CA ALA A 31 1.31 -15.69 -22.17
C ALA A 31 2.53 -15.32 -23.04
N GLN A 32 2.33 -14.83 -24.27
CA GLN A 32 3.40 -14.55 -25.24
C GLN A 32 3.77 -13.07 -25.44
N ALA A 33 3.05 -12.11 -24.83
CA ALA A 33 3.26 -10.68 -25.13
C ALA A 33 4.44 -10.02 -24.39
N MET A 34 5.01 -10.64 -23.34
CA MET A 34 6.19 -10.12 -22.65
C MET A 34 7.24 -11.23 -22.54
N GLY A 35 8.26 -11.18 -23.39
CA GLY A 35 9.36 -12.16 -23.47
C GLY A 35 10.29 -12.23 -22.26
N ARG A 36 9.77 -12.15 -21.04
CA ARG A 36 10.50 -12.36 -19.78
C ARG A 36 9.80 -13.48 -19.01
N PRO A 37 10.53 -14.52 -18.57
CA PRO A 37 9.91 -15.62 -17.85
C PRO A 37 9.28 -15.09 -16.55
N PRO A 38 8.05 -15.53 -16.20
CA PRO A 38 7.36 -15.10 -15.00
C PRO A 38 8.15 -15.45 -13.75
N ILE A 39 7.83 -14.80 -12.62
CA ILE A 39 8.47 -14.96 -11.32
C ILE A 39 7.54 -15.77 -10.40
N PRO A 40 7.64 -17.12 -10.36
CA PRO A 40 6.74 -17.96 -9.56
C PRO A 40 6.80 -17.82 -8.02
N VAL A 41 5.68 -18.16 -7.38
CA VAL A 41 5.41 -18.80 -6.05
C VAL A 41 5.47 -18.01 -4.75
N LEU A 42 4.37 -18.14 -3.95
CA LEU A 42 3.99 -17.50 -2.67
C LEU A 42 3.72 -18.30 -1.42
N ARG A 43 4.75 -18.52 -0.56
CA ARG A 43 4.49 -18.83 0.88
C ARG A 43 5.22 -17.92 1.90
N GLN A 44 4.57 -17.30 2.88
CA GLN A 44 3.37 -17.83 3.52
C GLN A 44 1.98 -17.20 3.25
N PHE A 45 1.85 -15.96 2.74
CA PHE A 45 0.87 -15.59 1.68
C PHE A 45 1.03 -14.17 1.09
N VAL A 46 1.98 -13.33 1.53
CA VAL A 46 2.33 -12.04 0.85
C VAL A 46 3.82 -11.89 0.52
N LEU A 47 4.73 -12.37 1.39
CA LEU A 47 6.20 -12.42 1.16
C LEU A 47 6.70 -13.50 0.24
N SER A 48 5.78 -13.90 -0.55
CA SER A 48 5.50 -15.26 -0.75
C SER A 48 5.56 -15.15 -2.27
N LEU A 49 4.75 -14.42 -3.06
CA LEU A 49 4.62 -14.46 -4.55
C LEU A 49 5.88 -14.07 -5.27
N PHE A 50 6.88 -13.69 -4.51
CA PHE A 50 8.17 -13.23 -4.95
C PHE A 50 9.26 -14.27 -4.68
N VAL A 51 8.92 -15.46 -4.16
CA VAL A 51 9.83 -16.55 -3.79
C VAL A 51 9.55 -17.82 -4.61
N LEU A 52 10.06 -17.73 -5.82
CA LEU A 52 10.31 -18.78 -6.81
C LEU A 52 10.83 -20.10 -6.22
N PRO A 53 10.35 -21.28 -6.70
CA PRO A 53 11.05 -22.53 -6.45
C PRO A 53 12.46 -22.45 -7.04
N ALA A 54 13.38 -23.10 -6.34
CA ALA A 54 14.80 -22.81 -6.28
C ALA A 54 15.53 -22.65 -7.63
N PRO A 55 16.11 -21.46 -7.89
CA PRO A 55 17.40 -21.38 -8.56
C PRO A 55 18.52 -21.76 -7.57
N ALA A 56 19.77 -21.85 -8.04
CA ALA A 56 20.95 -22.12 -7.21
C ALA A 56 21.13 -21.19 -5.97
N LEU A 57 20.40 -20.06 -5.89
CA LEU A 57 20.44 -19.12 -4.76
C LEU A 57 19.02 -18.67 -4.36
N PRO A 58 18.75 -18.48 -3.04
CA PRO A 58 17.45 -18.03 -2.53
C PRO A 58 17.12 -16.58 -2.93
N ALA A 59 15.86 -16.18 -2.81
CA ALA A 59 15.43 -14.79 -3.00
C ALA A 59 15.99 -13.87 -1.89
N GLY A 60 16.15 -12.59 -2.19
CA GLY A 60 16.58 -11.57 -1.23
C GLY A 60 15.53 -10.48 -1.09
N VAL A 61 15.23 -10.09 0.16
CA VAL A 61 14.28 -9.01 0.50
C VAL A 61 15.06 -7.88 1.15
N LEU A 62 15.09 -6.71 0.52
CA LEU A 62 15.72 -5.53 1.08
C LEU A 62 14.83 -4.96 2.18
N VAL A 63 15.35 -4.85 3.39
CA VAL A 63 14.63 -4.39 4.58
C VAL A 63 15.33 -3.17 5.20
N PRO A 64 14.59 -2.14 5.65
CA PRO A 64 15.20 -0.94 6.22
C PRO A 64 15.79 -1.22 7.60
N VAL A 65 16.86 -0.50 7.93
CA VAL A 65 17.49 -0.50 9.25
C VAL A 65 17.73 0.94 9.71
N PRO A 66 17.16 1.36 10.86
CA PRO A 66 16.25 0.62 11.73
C PRO A 66 14.87 0.38 11.07
N GLY A 67 14.22 -0.71 11.46
CA GLY A 67 12.88 -1.10 11.00
C GLY A 67 12.30 -2.17 11.94
N PRO A 68 11.02 -2.56 11.78
CA PRO A 68 10.40 -3.54 12.65
C PRO A 68 11.09 -4.88 12.50
N ALA A 69 11.40 -5.54 13.61
CA ALA A 69 12.01 -6.89 13.60
C ALA A 69 11.16 -7.90 12.80
N LEU A 70 9.86 -7.65 12.71
CA LEU A 70 8.90 -8.41 11.90
C LEU A 70 9.29 -8.47 10.42
N CYS A 71 9.84 -7.39 9.82
CA CYS A 71 10.18 -7.40 8.39
C CYS A 71 11.23 -8.45 8.06
N ALA A 72 12.32 -8.50 8.83
CA ALA A 72 13.38 -9.49 8.65
C ALA A 72 12.92 -10.91 9.00
N ALA A 73 12.16 -11.07 10.09
CA ALA A 73 11.61 -12.36 10.50
C ALA A 73 10.63 -12.92 9.45
N ALA A 74 9.74 -12.08 8.92
CA ALA A 74 8.77 -12.48 7.92
C ALA A 74 9.46 -12.84 6.58
N ALA A 75 10.52 -12.12 6.19
CA ALA A 75 11.34 -12.51 5.04
C ALA A 75 11.99 -13.89 5.24
N GLY A 76 12.54 -14.15 6.43
CA GLY A 76 13.12 -15.45 6.78
C GLY A 76 12.09 -16.59 6.79
N LEU A 77 10.90 -16.37 7.35
CA LEU A 77 9.79 -17.33 7.36
C LEU A 77 9.31 -17.67 5.94
N ALA A 78 9.42 -16.72 5.01
CA ALA A 78 9.14 -16.93 3.59
C ALA A 78 10.30 -17.61 2.82
N GLY A 79 11.39 -18.00 3.50
CA GLY A 79 12.55 -18.64 2.87
C GLY A 79 13.46 -17.69 2.10
N ALA A 80 13.29 -16.37 2.25
CA ALA A 80 14.14 -15.37 1.64
C ALA A 80 15.26 -14.90 2.59
N VAL A 81 16.34 -14.40 2.01
CA VAL A 81 17.45 -13.78 2.75
C VAL A 81 17.14 -12.31 2.99
N PRO A 82 17.02 -11.85 4.25
CA PRO A 82 16.91 -10.43 4.53
C PRO A 82 18.21 -9.70 4.16
N VAL A 83 18.08 -8.60 3.42
CA VAL A 83 19.17 -7.75 2.96
C VAL A 83 18.98 -6.37 3.60
N PRO A 84 19.66 -6.06 4.71
CA PRO A 84 19.48 -4.77 5.36
C PRO A 84 19.99 -3.63 4.48
N TYR A 85 19.24 -2.54 4.41
CA TYR A 85 19.71 -1.25 3.88
C TYR A 85 19.54 -0.15 4.93
N PRO A 86 20.52 0.75 5.10
CA PRO A 86 20.49 1.74 6.17
C PRO A 86 19.56 2.92 5.83
N LEU A 87 18.88 3.39 6.86
CA LEU A 87 18.25 4.71 6.93
C LEU A 87 19.23 5.67 7.61
N GLU A 88 19.30 6.91 7.14
CA GLU A 88 20.31 7.87 7.62
C GLU A 88 19.72 8.81 8.68
N PRO A 89 20.10 8.70 9.98
CA PRO A 89 19.59 9.56 11.04
C PRO A 89 19.84 11.05 10.76
N ALA A 90 21.01 11.41 10.21
CA ALA A 90 21.35 12.81 9.91
C ALA A 90 20.46 13.43 8.81
N ARG A 91 19.72 12.61 8.07
CA ARG A 91 18.78 13.02 7.01
C ARG A 91 17.33 12.70 7.37
N GLY A 92 17.01 12.69 8.68
CA GLY A 92 15.66 12.40 9.17
C GLY A 92 15.21 10.97 8.87
N TRP A 93 16.14 10.01 8.91
CA TRP A 93 15.90 8.59 8.60
C TRP A 93 15.47 8.31 7.16
N ALA A 94 15.77 9.21 6.23
CA ALA A 94 15.60 8.94 4.80
C ALA A 94 16.45 7.74 4.34
N PRO A 95 15.91 6.85 3.48
CA PRO A 95 16.71 5.83 2.80
C PRO A 95 17.94 6.42 2.08
N ASP A 96 19.13 5.87 2.35
CA ASP A 96 20.32 6.17 1.55
C ASP A 96 20.29 5.32 0.26
N VAL A 97 19.88 5.95 -0.85
CA VAL A 97 19.82 5.33 -2.18
C VAL A 97 21.17 4.73 -2.60
N ALA A 98 22.29 5.37 -2.25
CA ALA A 98 23.62 4.85 -2.59
C ALA A 98 23.95 3.60 -1.77
N ALA A 99 23.64 3.60 -0.47
CA ALA A 99 23.78 2.41 0.38
C ALA A 99 22.83 1.30 -0.04
N LEU A 100 21.60 1.61 -0.43
CA LEU A 100 20.63 0.65 -0.95
C LEU A 100 21.20 -0.07 -2.17
N ARG A 101 21.76 0.66 -3.15
CA ARG A 101 22.42 0.06 -4.31
C ARG A 101 23.62 -0.81 -3.93
N ARG A 102 24.42 -0.39 -2.94
CA ARG A 102 25.52 -1.23 -2.41
C ARG A 102 24.98 -2.51 -1.77
N ALA A 103 23.88 -2.43 -1.02
CA ALA A 103 23.24 -3.59 -0.39
C ALA A 103 22.71 -4.58 -1.43
N VAL A 104 22.05 -4.10 -2.50
CA VAL A 104 21.62 -4.92 -3.64
C VAL A 104 22.82 -5.65 -4.25
N ARG A 105 23.89 -4.91 -4.60
CA ARG A 105 25.08 -5.51 -5.24
C ARG A 105 25.80 -6.50 -4.33
N GLY A 106 26.00 -6.17 -3.07
CA GLY A 106 26.65 -7.05 -2.08
C GLY A 106 25.82 -8.26 -1.68
N ALA A 107 24.52 -8.26 -1.97
CA ALA A 107 23.66 -9.42 -1.79
C ALA A 107 23.77 -10.45 -2.94
N ARG A 108 24.23 -10.01 -4.12
CA ARG A 108 24.45 -10.91 -5.25
C ARG A 108 25.53 -11.93 -4.88
N GLY A 109 25.23 -13.21 -5.06
CA GLY A 109 26.11 -14.33 -4.69
C GLY A 109 25.65 -15.08 -3.43
N ARG A 110 24.97 -14.41 -2.48
CA ARG A 110 24.27 -15.09 -1.37
C ARG A 110 22.79 -15.29 -1.64
N CYS A 111 22.19 -14.38 -2.39
CA CYS A 111 20.79 -14.43 -2.78
C CYS A 111 20.57 -13.65 -4.09
N ARG A 112 19.33 -13.67 -4.59
CA ARG A 112 18.86 -12.86 -5.70
C ARG A 112 17.92 -11.78 -5.16
N PRO A 113 18.36 -10.52 -5.05
CA PRO A 113 17.47 -9.43 -4.61
C PRO A 113 16.24 -9.36 -5.51
N ARG A 114 15.03 -9.48 -4.93
CA ARG A 114 13.75 -9.48 -5.66
C ARG A 114 12.77 -8.42 -5.17
N VAL A 115 12.83 -8.07 -3.89
CA VAL A 115 11.84 -7.20 -3.24
C VAL A 115 12.56 -6.08 -2.52
N LEU A 116 12.12 -4.85 -2.76
CA LEU A 116 12.43 -3.67 -1.97
C LEU A 116 11.26 -3.38 -1.05
N TRP A 117 11.42 -3.61 0.26
CA TRP A 117 10.41 -3.27 1.24
C TRP A 117 10.66 -1.86 1.78
N VAL A 118 9.71 -0.96 1.58
CA VAL A 118 9.75 0.43 2.05
C VAL A 118 8.59 0.67 2.98
N LEU A 119 8.85 1.24 4.15
CA LEU A 119 7.82 1.66 5.10
C LEU A 119 7.68 3.18 5.00
N ASN A 120 6.47 3.67 4.68
CA ASN A 120 6.19 5.08 4.55
C ASN A 120 4.74 5.39 4.97
N PRO A 121 4.49 6.08 6.09
CA PRO A 121 5.46 6.54 7.08
C PRO A 121 6.23 5.41 7.77
N GLY A 122 7.47 5.69 8.16
CA GLY A 122 8.39 4.71 8.73
C GLY A 122 8.06 4.30 10.17
N ASP A 123 8.24 3.02 10.48
CA ASP A 123 8.21 2.46 11.84
C ASP A 123 9.60 1.86 12.12
N PRO A 124 10.30 2.19 13.23
CA PRO A 124 9.91 3.05 14.35
C PRO A 124 10.28 4.53 14.17
N THR A 125 10.77 4.93 13.00
CA THR A 125 11.45 6.22 12.80
C THR A 125 10.54 7.41 12.58
N GLY A 126 9.26 7.18 12.22
CA GLY A 126 8.27 8.22 11.97
C GLY A 126 8.53 9.08 10.73
N HIS A 127 9.50 8.72 9.88
CA HIS A 127 9.82 9.52 8.70
C HIS A 127 8.72 9.45 7.65
N VAL A 128 8.57 10.52 6.87
CA VAL A 128 7.70 10.56 5.67
C VAL A 128 8.58 10.85 4.46
N LEU A 129 8.43 10.05 3.41
CA LEU A 129 9.25 10.17 2.21
C LEU A 129 8.77 11.33 1.33
N SER A 130 9.70 12.17 0.91
CA SER A 130 9.43 13.15 -0.14
C SER A 130 9.23 12.48 -1.50
N GLY A 131 8.42 13.09 -2.37
CA GLY A 131 8.21 12.58 -3.73
C GLY A 131 9.51 12.43 -4.53
N ALA A 132 10.52 13.28 -4.29
CA ALA A 132 11.83 13.16 -4.94
C ALA A 132 12.58 11.89 -4.52
N LEU A 133 12.52 11.53 -3.24
CA LEU A 133 13.13 10.31 -2.73
C LEU A 133 12.36 9.08 -3.20
N MET A 134 11.03 9.12 -3.20
CA MET A 134 10.18 8.06 -3.74
C MET A 134 10.50 7.79 -5.22
N ARG A 135 10.66 8.83 -6.05
CA ARG A 135 11.11 8.69 -7.45
C ARG A 135 12.47 8.01 -7.57
N SER A 136 13.40 8.33 -6.67
CA SER A 136 14.73 7.71 -6.65
C SER A 136 14.65 6.21 -6.29
N LEU A 137 13.77 5.83 -5.36
CA LEU A 137 13.52 4.44 -4.99
C LEU A 137 12.84 3.66 -6.12
N LEU A 138 11.87 4.27 -6.81
CA LEU A 138 11.23 3.69 -8.00
C LEU A 138 12.23 3.46 -9.13
N ALA A 139 13.16 4.40 -9.35
CA ALA A 139 14.25 4.22 -10.31
C ALA A 139 15.16 3.04 -9.95
N VAL A 140 15.55 2.90 -8.67
CA VAL A 140 16.31 1.73 -8.20
C VAL A 140 15.52 0.44 -8.44
N ALA A 141 14.22 0.43 -8.15
CA ALA A 141 13.37 -0.74 -8.35
C ALA A 141 13.28 -1.13 -9.83
N ALA A 142 13.13 -0.15 -10.72
CA ALA A 142 13.14 -0.38 -12.17
C ALA A 142 14.48 -0.95 -12.67
N GLU A 143 15.60 -0.31 -12.29
CA GLU A 143 16.93 -0.68 -12.76
C GLU A 143 17.41 -2.05 -12.25
N GLU A 144 17.03 -2.40 -11.02
CA GLU A 144 17.44 -3.65 -10.35
C GLU A 144 16.36 -4.74 -10.48
N GLU A 145 15.28 -4.48 -11.23
CA GLU A 145 14.13 -5.38 -11.43
C GLU A 145 13.53 -5.89 -10.12
N LEU A 146 13.35 -4.97 -9.17
CA LEU A 146 12.78 -5.25 -7.85
C LEU A 146 11.29 -4.93 -7.85
N LEU A 147 10.51 -5.80 -7.21
CA LEU A 147 9.17 -5.43 -6.75
C LEU A 147 9.30 -4.44 -5.60
N LEU A 148 8.57 -3.34 -5.66
CA LEU A 148 8.39 -2.46 -4.52
C LEU A 148 7.23 -2.95 -3.65
N LEU A 149 7.54 -3.35 -2.41
CA LEU A 149 6.56 -3.57 -1.36
C LEU A 149 6.46 -2.27 -0.53
N ALA A 150 5.44 -1.47 -0.83
CA ALA A 150 5.14 -0.21 -0.18
C ALA A 150 4.22 -0.44 1.03
N ASP A 151 4.80 -0.43 2.23
CA ASP A 151 4.06 -0.56 3.48
C ASP A 151 3.59 0.83 3.93
N GLU A 152 2.35 1.15 3.58
CA GLU A 152 1.71 2.45 3.77
C GLU A 152 0.63 2.42 4.86
N VAL A 153 0.77 1.48 5.81
CA VAL A 153 -0.24 1.26 6.87
C VAL A 153 -0.35 2.43 7.85
N HIS A 154 0.70 3.26 7.97
CA HIS A 154 0.68 4.44 8.85
C HIS A 154 0.33 5.74 8.09
N GLN A 155 -0.21 5.68 6.87
CA GLN A 155 -0.46 6.87 6.04
C GLN A 155 -1.35 7.92 6.72
N ASP A 156 -2.31 7.49 7.55
CA ASP A 156 -3.21 8.37 8.29
C ASP A 156 -2.51 9.11 9.44
N LEU A 157 -1.30 8.68 9.82
CA LEU A 157 -0.47 9.27 10.89
C LEU A 157 0.61 10.22 10.35
N ALA A 158 0.54 10.62 9.08
CA ALA A 158 1.46 11.60 8.50
C ALA A 158 1.01 13.03 8.84
N PHE A 159 1.52 13.58 9.94
CA PHE A 159 1.09 14.86 10.49
C PHE A 159 1.86 16.09 9.95
N SER A 160 2.99 15.90 9.27
CA SER A 160 3.83 17.03 8.85
C SER A 160 3.21 17.79 7.67
N PRO A 161 2.88 19.09 7.82
CA PRO A 161 2.37 19.89 6.71
C PRO A 161 3.43 20.15 5.63
N GLU A 162 4.72 20.11 6.00
CA GLU A 162 5.85 20.33 5.09
C GLU A 162 6.11 19.13 4.18
N CYS A 163 5.75 17.92 4.64
CA CYS A 163 5.91 16.69 3.90
C CYS A 163 4.64 15.83 4.05
N PRO A 164 3.58 16.15 3.29
CA PRO A 164 2.36 15.35 3.32
C PRO A 164 2.64 13.94 2.80
N PHE A 165 1.85 12.98 3.27
CA PHE A 165 1.91 11.62 2.72
C PHE A 165 1.58 11.61 1.23
N LEU A 166 2.39 10.88 0.46
CA LEU A 166 2.16 10.58 -0.94
C LEU A 166 2.17 9.05 -1.10
N PRO A 167 1.13 8.45 -1.71
CA PRO A 167 1.15 7.03 -2.01
C PRO A 167 2.10 6.75 -3.19
N PHE A 168 2.86 5.65 -3.11
CA PHE A 168 3.78 5.23 -4.17
C PHE A 168 3.08 5.05 -5.52
N ARG A 169 1.82 4.58 -5.50
CA ARG A 169 0.97 4.47 -6.70
C ARG A 169 0.84 5.79 -7.47
N ARG A 170 0.64 6.89 -6.75
CA ARG A 170 0.51 8.23 -7.33
C ARG A 170 1.83 8.70 -7.91
N VAL A 171 2.91 8.57 -7.14
CA VAL A 171 4.26 9.00 -7.59
C VAL A 171 4.69 8.21 -8.82
N LEU A 172 4.38 6.91 -8.89
CA LEU A 172 4.62 6.09 -10.07
C LEU A 172 3.82 6.58 -11.29
N ALA A 173 2.54 6.93 -11.11
CA ALA A 173 1.70 7.47 -12.18
C ALA A 173 2.28 8.78 -12.75
N GLU A 174 2.75 9.66 -11.87
CA GLU A 174 3.32 10.97 -12.23
C GLU A 174 4.65 10.86 -13.00
N LEU A 175 5.38 9.73 -12.88
CA LEU A 175 6.62 9.49 -13.63
C LEU A 175 6.39 9.21 -15.12
N GLY A 176 5.21 8.76 -15.51
CA GLY A 176 4.90 8.41 -16.91
C GLY A 176 5.67 7.20 -17.46
N GLU A 177 5.50 6.94 -18.75
CA GLU A 177 6.14 5.81 -19.43
C GLU A 177 7.66 6.02 -19.64
N PRO A 178 8.47 4.95 -19.63
CA PRO A 178 8.10 3.54 -19.43
C PRO A 178 8.06 3.09 -17.96
N LEU A 179 8.41 3.97 -17.00
CA LEU A 179 8.48 3.57 -15.59
C LEU A 179 7.10 3.20 -15.04
N ALA A 180 6.07 3.96 -15.40
CA ALA A 180 4.70 3.77 -14.92
C ALA A 180 4.11 2.38 -15.20
N THR A 181 4.54 1.70 -16.26
CA THR A 181 4.09 0.33 -16.61
C THR A 181 5.10 -0.75 -16.25
N SER A 182 6.38 -0.41 -16.06
CA SER A 182 7.43 -1.40 -15.83
C SER A 182 7.65 -1.75 -14.35
N VAL A 183 7.44 -0.79 -13.44
CA VAL A 183 7.67 -1.03 -12.01
C VAL A 183 6.48 -1.73 -11.39
N GLN A 184 6.74 -2.87 -10.74
CA GLN A 184 5.73 -3.62 -10.00
C GLN A 184 5.65 -3.07 -8.56
N ILE A 185 4.43 -2.75 -8.12
CA ILE A 185 4.17 -2.24 -6.76
C ILE A 185 3.10 -3.09 -6.09
N ILE A 186 3.32 -3.42 -4.82
CA ILE A 186 2.26 -3.80 -3.89
C ILE A 186 2.20 -2.74 -2.79
N SER A 187 1.09 -2.02 -2.71
CA SER A 187 0.82 -1.05 -1.65
C SER A 187 -0.05 -1.69 -0.57
N CYS A 188 0.37 -1.59 0.69
CA CYS A 188 -0.35 -2.15 1.84
C CYS A 188 -1.04 -1.04 2.62
N TYR A 189 -2.33 -1.23 2.91
CA TYR A 189 -3.10 -0.40 3.84
C TYR A 189 -3.69 -1.24 4.98
N SER A 190 -3.82 -0.64 6.17
CA SER A 190 -4.55 -1.26 7.28
C SER A 190 -5.23 -0.22 8.15
N LEU A 191 -6.48 -0.53 8.54
CA LEU A 191 -7.23 0.25 9.52
C LEU A 191 -6.62 0.21 10.93
N SER A 192 -5.80 -0.81 11.22
CA SER A 192 -5.33 -1.06 12.59
C SER A 192 -4.41 0.04 13.14
N LYS A 193 -3.87 0.88 12.27
CA LYS A 193 -2.84 1.88 12.59
C LYS A 193 -3.29 3.33 12.37
N GLY A 194 -4.46 3.54 11.75
CA GLY A 194 -5.05 4.85 11.56
C GLY A 194 -6.03 5.22 12.66
N ILE A 195 -6.90 6.18 12.36
CA ILE A 195 -7.86 6.79 13.30
C ILE A 195 -8.92 5.77 13.78
N ALA A 196 -9.17 4.72 13.01
CA ALA A 196 -10.11 3.64 13.35
C ALA A 196 -9.65 2.74 14.52
N GLY A 197 -8.37 2.79 14.90
CA GLY A 197 -7.80 1.97 15.98
C GLY A 197 -7.69 0.48 15.65
N GLY A 198 -7.03 -0.26 16.56
CA GLY A 198 -6.87 -1.71 16.43
C GLY A 198 -8.17 -2.49 16.67
N GLY A 199 -8.31 -3.66 16.03
CA GLY A 199 -9.39 -4.62 16.34
C GLY A 199 -10.28 -5.01 15.15
N ALA A 200 -10.42 -4.14 14.14
CA ALA A 200 -11.21 -4.41 12.94
C ALA A 200 -10.63 -5.54 12.05
N ARG A 201 -9.31 -5.78 12.17
CA ARG A 201 -8.55 -6.79 11.38
C ARG A 201 -8.80 -6.66 9.87
N ALA A 202 -8.80 -5.41 9.40
CA ALA A 202 -9.09 -5.07 8.01
C ALA A 202 -8.00 -4.19 7.38
N GLY A 203 -7.90 -4.28 6.06
CA GLY A 203 -6.92 -3.64 5.21
C GLY A 203 -7.00 -4.20 3.80
N PHE A 204 -6.23 -3.63 2.88
CA PHE A 204 -6.17 -4.09 1.49
C PHE A 204 -4.73 -4.09 0.97
N LEU A 205 -4.55 -4.79 -0.14
CA LEU A 205 -3.36 -4.70 -0.98
C LEU A 205 -3.77 -4.16 -2.34
N GLU A 206 -3.12 -3.10 -2.80
CA GLU A 206 -3.24 -2.63 -4.18
C GLU A 206 -2.06 -3.18 -4.98
N LEU A 207 -2.33 -3.90 -6.07
CA LEU A 207 -1.32 -4.51 -6.92
C LEU A 207 -1.26 -3.78 -8.27
N VAL A 208 -0.07 -3.26 -8.61
CA VAL A 208 0.15 -2.45 -9.81
C VAL A 208 1.25 -3.08 -10.65
N ASN A 209 0.97 -3.32 -11.93
CA ASN A 209 1.87 -3.96 -12.90
C ASN A 209 2.39 -5.35 -12.47
N VAL A 210 1.72 -5.99 -11.51
CA VAL A 210 2.06 -7.33 -11.05
C VAL A 210 1.54 -8.36 -12.07
N ASP A 211 2.33 -9.39 -12.34
CA ASP A 211 2.00 -10.44 -13.30
C ASP A 211 0.65 -11.13 -12.98
N ARG A 212 -0.15 -11.47 -13.99
CA ARG A 212 -1.47 -12.10 -13.78
C ARG A 212 -1.38 -13.49 -13.15
N SER A 213 -0.30 -14.24 -13.40
CA SER A 213 -0.08 -15.54 -12.75
C SER A 213 0.03 -15.39 -11.24
N VAL A 214 0.58 -14.26 -10.80
CA VAL A 214 0.71 -13.88 -9.40
C VAL A 214 -0.66 -13.52 -8.79
N LEU A 215 -1.52 -12.82 -9.55
CA LEU A 215 -2.90 -12.51 -9.13
C LEU A 215 -3.77 -13.76 -8.93
N ARG A 216 -3.60 -14.79 -9.78
CA ARG A 216 -4.35 -16.05 -9.66
C ARG A 216 -4.08 -16.77 -8.34
N ASP A 217 -2.82 -16.77 -7.90
CA ASP A 217 -2.44 -17.36 -6.61
C ASP A 217 -3.04 -16.56 -5.44
N PHE A 218 -3.06 -15.22 -5.53
CA PHE A 218 -3.76 -14.35 -4.56
C PHE A 218 -5.25 -14.68 -4.47
N HIS A 219 -5.95 -14.76 -5.62
CA HIS A 219 -7.37 -15.09 -5.66
C HIS A 219 -7.66 -16.46 -5.04
N THR A 220 -6.86 -17.47 -5.38
CA THR A 220 -7.03 -18.84 -4.87
C THR A 220 -6.95 -18.91 -3.34
N TRP A 221 -6.17 -18.04 -2.71
CA TRP A 221 -6.10 -17.95 -1.25
C TRP A 221 -7.12 -17.06 -0.60
N GLY A 222 -7.58 -15.99 -1.27
CA GLY A 222 -8.74 -15.23 -0.79
C GLY A 222 -9.93 -16.15 -0.53
N LEU A 223 -10.05 -17.26 -1.27
CA LEU A 223 -11.05 -18.30 -1.03
C LEU A 223 -10.86 -19.07 0.29
N SER A 224 -9.66 -19.07 0.88
CA SER A 224 -9.31 -19.79 2.12
C SER A 224 -9.41 -18.90 3.36
N VAL A 225 -9.37 -17.58 3.22
CA VAL A 225 -9.43 -16.63 4.34
C VAL A 225 -10.27 -15.42 3.91
N TYR A 226 -11.54 -15.39 4.30
CA TYR A 226 -12.37 -14.21 4.12
C TYR A 226 -12.17 -13.26 5.31
N PRO A 227 -11.90 -11.96 5.06
CA PRO A 227 -11.87 -10.99 6.14
C PRO A 227 -13.26 -10.88 6.78
N PRO A 228 -13.36 -10.63 8.10
CA PRO A 228 -14.64 -10.45 8.76
C PRO A 228 -15.48 -9.37 8.07
N ILE A 229 -16.79 -9.64 7.86
CA ILE A 229 -17.70 -8.70 7.18
C ILE A 229 -17.67 -7.32 7.85
N LEU A 230 -17.66 -7.28 9.19
CA LEU A 230 -17.57 -6.03 9.93
C LEU A 230 -16.28 -5.25 9.58
N GLY A 231 -15.16 -5.93 9.43
CA GLY A 231 -13.90 -5.31 9.01
C GLY A 231 -13.96 -4.78 7.58
N GLN A 232 -14.67 -5.47 6.68
CA GLN A 232 -14.89 -5.00 5.31
C GLN A 232 -15.77 -3.74 5.27
N VAL A 233 -16.87 -3.73 6.03
CA VAL A 233 -17.75 -2.54 6.14
C VAL A 233 -16.99 -1.35 6.74
N MET A 234 -16.20 -1.57 7.79
CA MET A 234 -15.36 -0.52 8.36
C MET A 234 -14.33 0.01 7.37
N LEU A 235 -13.76 -0.87 6.55
CA LEU A 235 -12.79 -0.47 5.52
C LEU A 235 -13.46 0.37 4.44
N ASP A 236 -14.65 -0.03 3.98
CA ASP A 236 -15.44 0.70 2.98
C ASP A 236 -15.76 2.12 3.47
N LEU A 237 -16.29 2.23 4.69
CA LEU A 237 -16.57 3.52 5.34
C LEU A 237 -15.32 4.39 5.51
N ALA A 238 -14.15 3.80 5.79
CA ALA A 238 -12.91 4.54 5.94
C ALA A 238 -12.37 5.07 4.60
N MET A 239 -12.70 4.42 3.48
CA MET A 239 -12.32 4.87 2.13
C MET A 239 -13.25 5.97 1.59
N GLU A 240 -14.43 6.11 2.18
CA GLU A 240 -15.40 7.16 1.88
C GLU A 240 -15.52 8.15 3.05
N PRO A 241 -14.53 9.04 3.25
CA PRO A 241 -14.57 9.97 4.38
C PRO A 241 -15.79 10.90 4.29
N PRO A 242 -16.29 11.38 5.45
CA PRO A 242 -17.42 12.30 5.49
C PRO A 242 -17.18 13.55 4.62
N GLY A 243 -18.24 14.03 3.98
CA GLY A 243 -18.18 15.24 3.15
C GLY A 243 -17.87 16.51 3.95
N LEU A 244 -17.47 17.57 3.24
CA LEU A 244 -17.26 18.90 3.85
C LEU A 244 -18.50 19.37 4.62
N GLY A 245 -18.31 19.72 5.90
CA GLY A 245 -19.39 20.19 6.79
C GLY A 245 -20.06 19.09 7.62
N ASP A 246 -19.61 17.84 7.50
CA ASP A 246 -19.99 16.76 8.42
C ASP A 246 -19.20 16.89 9.73
N PRO A 247 -19.86 16.93 10.91
CA PRO A 247 -19.18 16.96 12.21
C PRO A 247 -18.16 15.83 12.42
N ALA A 248 -18.36 14.66 11.82
CA ALA A 248 -17.41 13.56 11.87
C ALA A 248 -16.14 13.85 11.05
N GLY A 249 -16.28 14.55 9.91
CA GLY A 249 -15.15 15.00 9.09
C GLY A 249 -14.31 16.07 9.82
N ASP A 250 -14.97 17.03 10.47
CA ASP A 250 -14.31 18.07 11.25
C ASP A 250 -13.53 17.48 12.44
N ALA A 251 -14.12 16.53 13.16
CA ALA A 251 -13.44 15.81 14.25
C ALA A 251 -12.23 14.99 13.74
N MET A 252 -12.34 14.38 12.56
CA MET A 252 -11.25 13.61 11.96
C MET A 252 -10.07 14.51 11.55
N GLU A 253 -10.35 15.69 10.99
CA GLU A 253 -9.34 16.70 10.66
C GLU A 253 -8.66 17.29 11.91
N GLU A 254 -9.38 17.45 13.02
CA GLU A 254 -8.79 17.88 14.30
C GLU A 254 -7.75 16.88 14.82
N VAL A 255 -8.09 15.58 14.82
CA VAL A 255 -7.15 14.49 15.16
C VAL A 255 -5.96 14.48 14.20
N ARG A 256 -6.19 14.70 12.91
CA ARG A 256 -5.16 14.72 11.86
C ARG A 256 -4.21 15.91 11.97
N ARG A 257 -4.63 17.04 12.55
CA ARG A 257 -3.73 18.16 12.84
C ARG A 257 -2.85 17.93 14.05
N GLY A 258 -3.14 16.88 14.84
CA GLY A 258 -2.45 16.62 16.10
C GLY A 258 -2.80 17.64 17.19
N ASP A 259 -3.85 18.45 16.98
CA ASP A 259 -4.31 19.48 17.91
C ASP A 259 -4.94 18.86 19.17
N SER A 260 -5.43 17.63 19.04
CA SER A 260 -5.90 16.84 20.17
C SER A 260 -5.30 15.43 20.11
N LEU A 261 -4.43 15.12 21.09
CA LEU A 261 -4.17 13.74 21.49
C LEU A 261 -5.46 13.23 22.17
N ILE A 262 -6.50 12.94 21.38
CA ILE A 262 -7.77 12.45 21.92
C ILE A 262 -7.52 11.06 22.50
N PRO A 263 -7.74 10.84 23.80
CA PRO A 263 -7.67 9.51 24.37
C PRO A 263 -8.68 8.59 23.66
N ILE A 264 -8.25 7.37 23.32
CA ILE A 264 -9.03 6.30 22.66
C ILE A 264 -10.49 6.16 23.16
N PRO A 265 -10.84 6.39 24.44
CA PRO A 265 -12.23 6.33 24.91
C PRO A 265 -13.20 7.35 24.27
N THR A 266 -12.70 8.43 23.67
CA THR A 266 -13.56 9.55 23.18
C THR A 266 -14.03 9.40 21.73
N LEU A 267 -13.47 8.45 20.96
CA LEU A 267 -13.87 8.18 19.57
C LEU A 267 -15.12 7.30 19.46
N ILE A 268 -15.32 6.40 20.43
CA ILE A 268 -16.46 5.45 20.43
C ILE A 268 -17.83 6.16 20.45
N PRO A 269 -18.05 7.26 21.20
CA PRO A 269 -19.33 7.97 21.20
C PRO A 269 -19.63 8.79 19.92
N ILE A 270 -18.62 9.10 19.10
CA ILE A 270 -18.78 9.93 17.89
C ILE A 270 -19.21 9.08 16.68
N LEU A 271 -18.76 7.82 16.60
CA LEU A 271 -19.07 6.92 15.49
C LEU A 271 -20.45 6.22 15.62
N ILE A 272 -20.98 6.08 16.83
CA ILE A 272 -22.26 5.37 17.06
C ILE A 272 -23.47 6.12 16.47
N PRO A 273 -23.60 7.46 16.57
CA PRO A 273 -24.73 8.19 15.99
C PRO A 273 -24.79 8.14 14.45
N ALA A 274 -23.65 8.04 13.78
CA ALA A 274 -23.56 8.00 12.31
C ALA A 274 -24.02 6.66 11.70
N LEU A 275 -24.11 5.59 12.52
CA LEU A 275 -24.58 4.27 12.10
C LEU A 275 -26.08 4.03 12.37
N THR A 276 -26.77 5.02 12.95
CA THR A 276 -28.18 4.90 13.37
C THR A 276 -29.15 5.87 12.68
N HIS A 277 -28.71 6.55 11.62
CA HIS A 277 -29.57 7.42 10.79
C HIS A 277 -29.48 7.09 9.32
#